data_AF-A0A3N5B4Z3-F1
#
_entry.id   AF-A0A3N5B4Z3-F1
#
_cell.length_a   1.000
_cell.length_b   1.000
_cell.length_c   1.000
_cell.angle_alpha   90.00
_cell.angle_beta   90.00
_cell.angle_gamma   90.00
#
_symmetry.space_group_name_H-M   'P 1'
#
loop_
_entity.id
_entity.type
_entity.pdbx_description
1 polymer ?
#
loop_
_entity_poly.entity_id
_entity_poly.type
_entity_poly.pdbx_seq_one_letter_code
_entity_poly.pdbx_strand_id
1 'polypeptide(L)'
;MDLRKIGILLIFVGIFVTIFFINDDKLFVPALTVTVLGFFVTVVGFVIEIRKQKIKNDRLEKDIESILQPLITEYSNLNKQYRMDFQGDEYTQKRIQLNRDLEKEITDKIPYLESREIKKIVIQFSQEQDKMN
;
A
#
# COMPACT_ATOMS: atom_id res chain seq x y z
N MET A 1 15.63 6.05 -11.42
CA MET A 1 15.03 6.93 -12.44
C MET A 1 13.67 6.35 -12.83
N ASP A 2 12.58 7.13 -12.80
CA ASP A 2 11.23 6.61 -13.07
C ASP A 2 11.04 6.42 -14.59
N LEU A 3 10.92 5.17 -15.05
CA LEU A 3 10.74 4.86 -16.48
C LEU A 3 9.56 5.61 -17.09
N ARG A 4 8.48 5.84 -16.33
CA ARG A 4 7.32 6.60 -16.83
C ARG A 4 7.70 8.04 -17.13
N LYS A 5 8.47 8.68 -16.25
CA LYS A 5 8.90 10.08 -16.46
C LYS A 5 9.82 10.21 -17.67
N ILE A 6 10.70 9.24 -17.90
CA ILE A 6 11.57 9.18 -19.07
C ILE A 6 10.73 9.00 -20.35
N GLY A 7 9.79 8.07 -20.34
CA GLY A 7 8.91 7.81 -21.47
C GLY A 7 8.04 9.03 -21.81
N ILE A 8 7.47 9.69 -20.80
CA ILE A 8 6.70 10.94 -20.97
C ILE A 8 7.57 12.04 -21.59
N LEU A 9 8.80 12.22 -21.10
CA LEU A 9 9.73 13.20 -21.67
C LEU A 9 10.02 12.92 -23.15
N LEU A 10 10.27 11.65 -23.50
CA LEU A 10 10.50 11.22 -24.88
C LEU A 10 9.28 11.47 -25.78
N ILE A 11 8.07 11.27 -25.28
CA ILE A 11 6.83 11.57 -26.01
C ILE A 11 6.74 13.08 -26.30
N PHE A 12 6.98 13.93 -25.30
CA PHE A 12 6.92 15.39 -25.49
C PHE A 12 7.96 15.90 -26.49
N VAL A 13 9.21 15.42 -26.37
CA VAL A 13 10.27 15.77 -27.33
C VAL A 13 9.93 15.25 -28.72
N GLY A 14 9.46 14.01 -28.83
CA GLY A 14 9.05 13.40 -30.09
C GLY A 14 7.95 14.19 -30.79
N ILE A 15 6.85 14.50 -30.08
CA ILE A 15 5.73 15.30 -30.61
C ILE A 15 6.21 16.69 -31.06
N PHE A 16 7.03 17.36 -30.25
CA PHE A 16 7.55 18.68 -30.60
C PHE A 16 8.36 18.66 -31.90
N VAL A 17 9.26 17.68 -32.04
CA VAL A 17 10.07 17.51 -33.26
C VAL A 17 9.19 17.11 -34.45
N THR A 18 8.18 16.25 -34.25
CA THR A 18 7.23 15.86 -35.31
C THR A 18 6.43 17.06 -35.84
N ILE A 19 5.96 17.96 -34.98
CA ILE A 19 5.23 19.17 -35.39
C ILE A 19 6.17 20.13 -36.14
N PHE A 20 7.38 20.34 -35.61
CA PHE A 20 8.33 21.29 -36.20
C PHE A 20 8.84 20.86 -37.58
N PHE A 21 9.04 19.56 -37.80
CA PHE A 21 9.57 18.99 -39.04
C PHE A 21 8.51 18.28 -39.89
N ILE A 22 7.24 18.69 -39.81
CA ILE A 22 6.13 18.03 -40.51
C ILE A 22 6.29 17.99 -42.04
N ASN A 23 7.07 18.92 -42.60
CA ASN A 23 7.34 19.02 -44.04
C ASN A 23 8.67 18.37 -44.47
N ASP A 24 9.42 17.77 -43.54
CA ASP A 24 10.67 17.04 -43.83
C ASP A 24 10.51 15.58 -43.44
N ASP A 25 10.16 14.74 -44.41
CA ASP A 25 9.92 13.31 -44.22
C ASP A 25 11.12 12.57 -43.60
N LYS A 26 12.36 13.05 -43.82
CA LYS A 26 13.57 12.43 -43.27
C LYS A 26 13.68 12.62 -41.76
N LEU A 27 13.10 13.70 -41.22
CA LEU A 27 13.11 14.00 -39.79
C LEU A 27 11.77 13.66 -39.13
N PHE A 28 10.67 13.66 -39.88
CA PHE A 28 9.35 13.26 -39.44
C PHE A 28 9.29 11.80 -38.99
N VAL A 29 9.78 10.86 -39.81
CA VAL A 29 9.73 9.41 -39.51
C VAL A 29 10.55 9.05 -38.27
N PRO A 30 11.79 9.55 -38.07
CA PRO A 30 12.53 9.36 -36.83
C PRO A 30 11.83 9.98 -35.61
N ALA A 31 11.27 11.18 -35.72
CA ALA A 31 10.57 11.84 -34.61
C ALA A 31 9.33 11.07 -34.16
N LEU A 32 8.57 10.54 -35.12
CA LEU A 32 7.43 9.67 -34.85
C LEU A 32 7.87 8.36 -34.19
N THR A 33 8.98 7.79 -34.64
CA THR A 33 9.59 6.59 -34.02
C THR A 33 9.99 6.83 -32.56
N VAL A 34 10.64 7.97 -32.27
CA VAL A 34 10.99 8.38 -30.89
C VAL A 34 9.74 8.53 -30.02
N THR A 35 8.67 9.09 -30.58
CA THR A 35 7.38 9.23 -29.88
C THR A 35 6.79 7.87 -29.53
N VAL A 36 6.77 6.93 -30.48
CA VAL A 36 6.27 5.55 -30.27
C VAL A 36 7.11 4.80 -29.23
N LEU A 37 8.44 4.94 -29.27
CA LEU A 37 9.33 4.37 -28.26
C LEU A 37 9.08 4.98 -26.87
N GLY A 38 8.83 6.29 -26.79
CA GLY A 38 8.45 6.96 -25.55
C GLY A 38 7.15 6.39 -24.96
N PHE A 39 6.15 6.12 -25.80
CA PHE A 39 4.93 5.42 -25.40
C PHE A 39 5.22 4.02 -24.85
N PHE A 40 6.02 3.22 -25.56
CA PHE A 40 6.37 1.88 -25.12
C PHE A 40 7.08 1.88 -23.76
N VAL A 41 8.07 2.75 -23.57
CA VAL A 41 8.80 2.91 -22.30
C VAL A 41 7.86 3.30 -21.16
N THR A 42 6.90 4.20 -21.43
CA THR A 42 5.90 4.62 -20.45
C THR A 42 5.02 3.45 -20.02
N VAL A 43 4.48 2.68 -20.98
CA VAL A 43 3.64 1.50 -20.70
C VAL A 43 4.41 0.45 -19.90
N VAL A 44 5.64 0.14 -20.28
CA VAL A 44 6.50 -0.79 -19.52
C VAL A 44 6.73 -0.28 -18.09
N GLY A 45 6.96 1.02 -17.92
CA GLY A 45 7.08 1.65 -16.61
C GLY A 45 5.85 1.43 -15.74
N PHE A 46 4.65 1.63 -16.29
CA PHE A 46 3.39 1.35 -15.59
C PHE A 46 3.21 -0.13 -15.24
N VAL A 47 3.50 -1.06 -16.17
CA VAL A 47 3.37 -2.50 -15.92
C VAL A 47 4.28 -2.97 -14.79
N ILE A 48 5.51 -2.45 -14.72
CA ILE A 48 6.46 -2.78 -13.65
C ILE A 48 5.90 -2.32 -12.29
N GLU A 49 5.35 -1.12 -12.22
CA GLU A 49 4.79 -0.58 -10.98
C GLU A 49 3.56 -1.35 -10.52
N ILE A 50 2.63 -1.68 -11.43
CA ILE A 50 1.47 -2.52 -11.14
C ILE A 50 1.91 -3.88 -10.60
N ARG A 51 2.92 -4.51 -11.21
CA ARG A 51 3.47 -5.78 -10.70
C ARG A 51 4.06 -5.65 -9.30
N LYS A 52 4.80 -4.58 -9.02
CA LYS A 52 5.34 -4.32 -7.67
C LYS A 52 4.23 -4.15 -6.63
N GLN A 53 3.18 -3.40 -6.97
CA GLN A 53 2.02 -3.23 -6.10
C GLN A 53 1.30 -4.56 -5.87
N LYS A 54 1.12 -5.37 -6.93
CA LYS A 54 0.53 -6.70 -6.83
C LYS A 54 1.31 -7.59 -5.87
N ILE A 55 2.64 -7.65 -5.98
CA ILE A 55 3.47 -8.45 -5.06
C ILE A 55 3.33 -7.96 -3.60
N LYS A 56 3.28 -6.64 -3.37
CA LYS A 56 3.04 -6.11 -2.02
C LYS A 56 1.66 -6.53 -1.49
N ASN A 57 0.64 -6.49 -2.34
CA ASN A 57 -0.71 -6.87 -1.98
C ASN A 57 -0.85 -8.37 -1.70
N ASP A 58 -0.27 -9.22 -2.54
CA ASP A 58 -0.29 -10.68 -2.37
C ASP A 58 0.43 -11.10 -1.06
N ARG A 59 1.50 -10.38 -0.68
CA ARG A 59 2.16 -10.57 0.63
C ARG A 59 1.27 -10.14 1.78
N LEU A 60 0.63 -8.97 1.66
CA LEU A 60 -0.26 -8.47 2.69
C LEU A 60 -1.45 -9.40 2.91
N GLU A 61 -2.05 -9.93 1.84
CA GLU A 61 -3.15 -10.90 1.92
C GLU A 61 -2.73 -12.16 2.70
N LYS A 62 -1.54 -12.69 2.40
CA LYS A 62 -0.98 -13.83 3.13
C LYS A 62 -0.72 -13.51 4.60
N ASP A 63 -0.20 -12.32 4.90
CA ASP A 63 0.09 -11.91 6.28
C ASP A 63 -1.20 -11.61 7.06
N ILE A 64 -2.27 -11.15 6.40
CA ILE A 64 -3.60 -11.02 7.00
C ILE A 64 -4.10 -12.38 7.50
N GLU A 65 -4.04 -13.40 6.64
CA GLU A 65 -4.52 -14.74 6.98
C GLU A 65 -3.64 -15.40 8.06
N SER A 66 -2.32 -15.31 7.90
CA SER A 66 -1.38 -16.07 8.75
C SER A 66 -0.96 -15.36 10.04
N ILE A 67 -1.04 -14.02 10.10
CA ILE A 67 -0.55 -13.23 11.23
C ILE A 67 -1.69 -12.39 11.83
N LEU A 68 -2.34 -11.56 11.01
CA LEU A 68 -3.28 -10.56 11.52
C LEU A 68 -4.56 -11.19 12.09
N GLN A 69 -5.19 -12.13 11.38
CA GLN A 69 -6.41 -12.78 11.84
C GLN A 69 -6.20 -13.58 13.15
N PRO A 70 -5.14 -14.39 13.30
CA PRO A 70 -4.81 -15.03 14.57
C PRO A 70 -4.61 -14.03 15.71
N LEU A 71 -3.82 -12.97 15.48
CA LEU A 71 -3.59 -11.91 16.48
C LEU A 71 -4.90 -11.24 16.91
N ILE A 72 -5.73 -10.82 15.96
CA ILE A 72 -7.02 -10.19 16.26
C ILE A 72 -7.91 -11.14 17.07
N THR A 73 -7.89 -12.43 16.76
CA THR A 73 -8.65 -13.45 17.51
C THR A 73 -8.13 -13.60 18.93
N GLU A 74 -6.82 -13.70 19.11
CA GLU A 74 -6.15 -13.81 20.40
C GLU A 74 -6.48 -12.59 21.29
N TYR A 75 -6.30 -11.39 20.76
CA TYR A 75 -6.56 -10.14 21.47
C TYR A 75 -8.05 -9.91 21.72
N SER A 76 -8.94 -10.38 20.85
CA SER A 76 -10.39 -10.38 21.08
C SER A 76 -10.77 -11.30 22.26
N ASN A 77 -10.19 -12.49 22.33
CA ASN A 77 -10.41 -13.41 23.45
C ASN A 77 -9.83 -12.86 24.75
N LEU A 78 -8.65 -12.24 24.71
CA LEU A 78 -8.06 -11.56 25.86
C LEU A 78 -8.94 -10.41 26.37
N ASN A 79 -9.50 -9.60 25.47
CA ASN A 79 -10.44 -8.55 25.85
C ASN A 79 -11.69 -9.12 26.54
N LYS A 80 -12.22 -10.26 26.08
CA LYS A 80 -13.35 -10.94 26.74
C LYS A 80 -12.98 -11.40 28.15
N GLN A 81 -11.78 -11.96 28.35
CA GLN A 81 -11.29 -12.33 29.68
C GLN A 81 -11.16 -11.10 30.59
N TYR A 82 -10.55 -10.03 30.10
CA TYR A 82 -10.44 -8.79 30.87
C TYR A 82 -11.79 -8.21 31.27
N ARG A 83 -12.81 -8.39 30.44
CA ARG A 83 -14.17 -7.96 30.75
C ARG A 83 -14.85 -8.81 31.83
N MET A 84 -14.42 -10.06 32.00
CA MET A 84 -14.89 -10.94 33.07
C MET A 84 -14.14 -10.67 34.39
N ASP A 85 -12.84 -10.40 34.29
CA ASP A 85 -11.95 -10.32 35.46
C ASP A 85 -11.86 -8.91 36.07
N PHE A 86 -12.12 -7.85 35.27
CA PHE A 86 -11.97 -6.45 35.69
C PHE A 86 -13.26 -5.65 35.44
N GLN A 87 -13.49 -4.61 36.25
CA GLN A 87 -14.62 -3.69 36.11
C GLN A 87 -14.18 -2.23 36.15
N GLY A 88 -14.97 -1.35 35.51
CA GLY A 88 -14.78 0.10 35.56
C GLY A 88 -13.42 0.57 35.00
N ASP A 89 -12.70 1.35 35.81
CA ASP A 89 -11.45 2.00 35.40
C ASP A 89 -10.32 1.00 35.15
N GLU A 90 -10.27 -0.11 35.90
CA GLU A 90 -9.27 -1.17 35.68
C GLU A 90 -9.42 -1.84 34.31
N TYR A 91 -10.66 -2.13 33.91
CA TYR A 91 -10.95 -2.65 32.58
C TYR A 91 -10.51 -1.65 31.49
N THR A 92 -10.76 -0.37 31.70
CA THR A 92 -10.37 0.69 30.76
C THR A 92 -8.85 0.79 30.61
N GLN A 93 -8.09 0.67 31.70
CA GLN A 93 -6.63 0.64 31.63
C GLN A 93 -6.12 -0.62 30.92
N LYS A 94 -6.71 -1.79 31.19
CA LYS A 94 -6.36 -3.04 30.52
C LYS A 94 -6.64 -3.00 29.02
N ARG A 95 -7.73 -2.35 28.60
CA ARG A 95 -8.04 -2.08 27.19
C ARG A 95 -6.99 -1.20 26.50
N ILE A 96 -6.54 -0.13 27.16
CA ILE A 96 -5.50 0.74 26.61
C ILE A 96 -4.18 -0.04 26.45
N GLN A 97 -3.84 -0.86 27.44
CA GLN A 97 -2.66 -1.72 27.38
C GLN A 97 -2.77 -2.73 26.24
N LEU A 98 -3.92 -3.41 26.12
CA LEU A 98 -4.20 -4.37 25.05
C LEU A 98 -4.02 -3.76 23.66
N ASN A 99 -4.52 -2.54 23.44
CA ASN A 99 -4.35 -1.85 22.15
C ASN A 99 -2.87 -1.51 21.86
N ARG A 100 -2.09 -1.14 22.88
CA ARG A 100 -0.64 -0.87 22.71
C ARG A 100 0.14 -2.14 22.41
N ASP A 101 -0.20 -3.23 23.10
CA ASP A 101 0.45 -4.53 22.91
C ASP A 101 0.15 -5.08 21.50
N LEU A 102 -1.10 -4.93 21.03
CA LEU A 102 -1.49 -5.26 19.67
C LEU A 102 -0.73 -4.42 18.62
N GLU A 103 -0.60 -3.11 18.84
CA GLU A 103 0.16 -2.22 17.95
C GLU A 103 1.63 -2.66 17.85
N LYS A 104 2.23 -3.03 18.99
CA LYS A 104 3.62 -3.50 19.06
C LYS A 104 3.79 -4.84 18.33
N GLU A 105 2.93 -5.81 18.58
CA GLU A 105 3.03 -7.11 17.94
C GLU A 105 2.82 -7.05 16.43
N ILE A 106 1.88 -6.22 15.94
CA ILE A 106 1.70 -6.01 14.50
C ILE A 106 2.95 -5.37 13.89
N THR A 107 3.57 -4.42 14.60
CA THR A 107 4.82 -3.77 14.16
C THR A 107 5.96 -4.78 14.05
N ASP A 108 6.10 -5.66 15.04
CA ASP A 108 7.16 -6.67 15.08
C ASP A 108 6.96 -7.76 14.01
N LYS A 109 5.72 -8.20 13.78
CA LYS A 109 5.42 -9.28 12.83
C LYS A 109 5.24 -8.79 11.38
N ILE A 110 4.87 -7.54 11.16
CA ILE A 110 4.65 -6.95 9.82
C ILE A 110 5.43 -5.62 9.68
N PRO A 111 6.78 -5.67 9.64
CA PRO A 111 7.64 -4.49 9.74
C PRO A 111 7.58 -3.57 8.51
N TYR A 112 6.96 -4.01 7.41
CA TYR A 112 6.82 -3.20 6.19
C TYR A 112 5.53 -2.36 6.17
N LEU A 113 4.62 -2.54 7.14
CA LEU A 113 3.45 -1.67 7.30
C LEU A 113 3.87 -0.34 7.92
N GLU A 114 3.27 0.74 7.44
CA GLU A 114 3.50 2.05 8.05
C GLU A 114 2.77 2.15 9.39
N SER A 115 3.34 2.87 10.36
CA SER A 115 2.71 3.09 11.67
C SER A 115 1.27 3.63 11.55
N ARG A 116 0.97 4.43 10.53
CA ARG A 116 -0.38 4.94 10.28
C ARG A 116 -1.36 3.82 9.88
N GLU A 117 -0.91 2.83 9.13
CA GLU A 117 -1.72 1.67 8.72
C GLU A 117 -1.99 0.79 9.94
N ILE A 118 -0.97 0.51 10.74
CA ILE A 118 -1.10 -0.28 11.98
C ILE A 118 -2.09 0.39 12.94
N LYS A 119 -1.98 1.70 13.16
CA LYS A 119 -2.93 2.45 14.02
C LYS A 119 -4.37 2.33 13.54
N LYS A 120 -4.62 2.35 12.22
CA LYS A 120 -5.98 2.16 11.69
C LYS A 120 -6.53 0.77 12.03
N ILE A 121 -5.69 -0.27 11.92
CA ILE A 121 -6.08 -1.65 12.27
C ILE A 121 -6.48 -1.71 13.75
N VAL A 122 -5.65 -1.17 14.65
CA VAL A 122 -5.92 -1.18 16.10
C VAL A 122 -7.16 -0.37 16.46
N ILE A 123 -7.37 0.80 15.83
CA ILE A 123 -8.57 1.61 16.03
C ILE A 123 -9.81 0.84 15.57
N GLN A 124 -9.77 0.23 14.38
CA GLN A 124 -10.89 -0.53 13.85
C GLN A 124 -11.20 -1.74 14.73
N PHE A 125 -10.17 -2.47 15.18
CA PHE A 125 -10.31 -3.53 16.16
C PHE A 125 -11.02 -3.03 17.43
N SER A 126 -10.54 -1.93 18.03
CA SER A 126 -11.15 -1.36 19.23
C SER A 126 -12.61 -0.97 19.02
N GLN A 127 -12.95 -0.39 17.86
CA GLN A 127 -14.33 -0.04 17.51
C GLN A 127 -15.22 -1.27 17.32
N GLU A 128 -14.70 -2.35 16.74
CA GLU A 128 -15.44 -3.61 16.60
C GLU A 128 -15.69 -4.28 17.96
N GLN A 129 -14.71 -4.23 18.86
CA GLN A 129 -14.88 -4.68 20.24
C GLN A 129 -15.97 -3.87 20.97
N ASP A 130 -16.04 -2.55 20.72
CA ASP A 130 -17.06 -1.69 21.31
C ASP A 130 -18.48 -1.99 20.79
N LYS A 131 -18.61 -2.46 19.55
CA LYS A 131 -19.90 -2.88 18.96
C LYS A 131 -20.36 -4.26 19.41
N MET A 132 -19.44 -5.09 19.89
CA MET A 132 -19.73 -6.41 20.48
C MET A 132 -20.13 -6.33 21.96
N ASN A 133 -20.19 -5.12 22.53
CA ASN A 133 -20.81 -4.82 23.82
C ASN A 133 -22.31 -4.55 23.64
#